data_AF-A0A2G2XZ74-F1
#
_entry.id   AF-A0A2G2XZ74-F1
#
_cell.length_a   1.000
_cell.length_b   1.000
_cell.length_c   1.000
_cell.angle_alpha   90.00
_cell.angle_beta   90.00
_cell.angle_gamma   90.00
#
_symmetry.space_group_name_H-M   'P 1'
#
loop_
_entity.id
_entity.type
_entity.pdbx_description
1 polymer ?
#
loop_
_entity_poly.entity_id
_entity_poly.type
_entity_poly.pdbx_seq_one_letter_code
_entity_poly.pdbx_strand_id
1 'polypeptide(L)'
;MSPFCPNNKSSLPNNLQTLMWLPDRFFQPILLHVLTNLRKLGIQEVSDSTIKILSVSSLVPIMLPNTLEVLKLSFLGQTKEQINLSCYQNVVKLHLRFLSMTPNNSVALPPNLVKLTLVDFRVNSHLLSAIKKLPKLRTLAMYCCGYIEGKMDLSGDVNGDSFPQLEVLHIVEPDQLSARMMPVCLN
;
A
#
# COMPACT_ATOMS: atom_id res chain seq x y z
N MET A 1 -11.48 39.52 -6.77
CA MET A 1 -12.03 38.40 -7.56
C MET A 1 -12.78 37.49 -6.59
N SER A 2 -14.11 37.51 -6.69
CA SER A 2 -15.06 36.87 -5.76
C SER A 2 -15.45 35.46 -6.28
N PRO A 3 -16.09 34.59 -5.48
CA PRO A 3 -15.60 33.96 -4.26
C PRO A 3 -15.61 32.42 -4.43
N PHE A 4 -14.86 31.69 -3.60
CA PHE A 4 -15.15 30.27 -3.40
C PHE A 4 -16.60 30.15 -2.94
N CYS A 5 -17.46 29.51 -3.73
CA CYS A 5 -18.85 29.23 -3.35
C CYS A 5 -18.84 28.37 -2.08
N PRO A 6 -19.28 28.89 -0.91
CA PRO A 6 -19.67 28.06 0.20
C PRO A 6 -21.09 27.57 -0.10
N ASN A 7 -21.34 26.27 -0.03
CA ASN A 7 -22.68 25.63 -0.15
C ASN A 7 -23.09 25.00 -1.50
N ASN A 8 -22.16 24.54 -2.33
CA ASN A 8 -22.51 23.40 -3.19
C ASN A 8 -22.21 22.11 -2.42
N LYS A 9 -23.18 21.65 -1.62
CA LYS A 9 -23.33 20.21 -1.33
C LYS A 9 -23.62 19.51 -2.65
N SER A 10 -22.62 19.44 -3.53
CA SER A 10 -22.57 18.43 -4.56
C SER A 10 -22.37 17.13 -3.80
N SER A 11 -23.48 16.50 -3.43
CA SER A 11 -23.43 15.18 -2.81
C SER A 11 -22.77 14.26 -3.83
N LEU A 12 -21.56 13.79 -3.51
CA LEU A 12 -20.98 12.67 -4.24
C LEU A 12 -22.03 11.57 -4.32
N PRO A 13 -22.22 10.93 -5.48
CA PRO A 13 -23.28 9.94 -5.63
C PRO A 13 -23.05 8.81 -4.63
N ASN A 14 -24.05 8.51 -3.80
CA ASN A 14 -23.96 7.52 -2.71
C ASN A 14 -23.65 6.10 -3.22
N ASN A 15 -23.84 5.85 -4.52
CA ASN A 15 -23.55 4.58 -5.19
C ASN A 15 -22.18 4.56 -5.88
N LEU A 16 -21.32 5.56 -5.64
CA LEU A 16 -19.99 5.61 -6.22
C LEU A 16 -19.14 4.45 -5.69
N GLN A 17 -18.73 3.55 -6.59
CA GLN A 17 -17.92 2.38 -6.24
C GLN A 17 -16.43 2.58 -6.50
N THR A 18 -16.05 3.55 -7.35
CA THR A 18 -14.66 3.79 -7.72
C THR A 18 -14.37 5.28 -7.68
N LEU A 19 -13.40 5.67 -6.85
CA LEU A 19 -12.84 7.00 -6.79
C LEU A 19 -11.33 6.86 -6.97
N MET A 20 -10.83 7.29 -8.12
CA MET A 20 -9.44 7.10 -8.52
C MET A 20 -8.81 8.45 -8.82
N TRP A 21 -7.50 8.55 -8.60
CA TRP A 21 -6.72 9.75 -8.89
C TRP A 21 -7.20 10.98 -8.10
N LEU A 22 -7.66 10.77 -6.87
CA LEU A 22 -8.04 11.84 -5.95
C LEU A 22 -6.75 12.54 -5.47
N PRO A 23 -6.53 13.82 -5.79
CA PRO A 23 -5.40 14.55 -5.22
C PRO A 23 -5.55 14.68 -3.71
N ASP A 24 -4.46 14.49 -2.98
CA ASP A 24 -4.39 14.53 -1.51
C ASP A 24 -5.10 15.73 -0.89
N ARG A 25 -4.93 16.93 -1.47
CA ARG A 25 -5.57 18.18 -1.02
C ARG A 25 -7.10 18.14 -0.97
N PHE A 26 -7.73 17.18 -1.65
CA PHE A 26 -9.18 16.97 -1.65
C PHE A 26 -9.61 15.78 -0.79
N PHE A 27 -8.67 15.00 -0.26
CA PHE A 27 -8.98 13.90 0.63
C PHE A 27 -9.33 14.42 2.02
N GLN A 28 -10.52 14.04 2.49
CA GLN A 28 -11.00 14.34 3.83
C GLN A 28 -11.54 13.06 4.46
N PRO A 29 -11.32 12.81 5.77
CA PRO A 29 -11.81 11.61 6.44
C PRO A 29 -13.32 11.40 6.27
N ILE A 30 -14.09 12.51 6.26
CA ILE A 30 -15.55 12.49 6.06
C ILE A 30 -15.97 11.81 4.75
N LEU A 31 -15.13 11.82 3.71
CA LEU A 31 -15.41 11.14 2.44
C LEU A 31 -15.59 9.63 2.62
N LEU A 32 -14.82 9.02 3.52
CA LEU A 32 -14.91 7.58 3.80
C LEU A 32 -16.23 7.22 4.50
N HIS A 33 -16.82 8.16 5.24
CA HIS A 33 -18.13 7.97 5.86
C HIS A 33 -19.30 8.16 4.87
N VAL A 34 -19.13 9.01 3.86
CA VAL A 34 -20.18 9.29 2.87
C VAL A 34 -20.20 8.23 1.76
N LEU A 35 -19.02 7.77 1.33
CA LEU A 35 -18.86 6.83 0.23
C LEU A 35 -18.91 5.37 0.72
N THR A 36 -20.02 5.00 1.35
CA THR A 36 -20.18 3.68 2.01
C THR A 36 -20.14 2.50 1.05
N ASN A 37 -20.39 2.71 -0.24
CA ASN A 37 -20.33 1.69 -1.30
C ASN A 37 -18.98 1.66 -2.05
N LEU A 38 -17.98 2.42 -1.59
CA LEU A 38 -16.71 2.55 -2.29
C LEU A 38 -15.94 1.23 -2.24
N ARG A 39 -15.59 0.71 -3.42
CA ARG A 39 -14.80 -0.52 -3.59
C ARG A 39 -13.36 -0.25 -4.00
N LYS A 40 -13.11 0.88 -4.66
CA LYS A 40 -11.78 1.26 -5.14
C LYS A 40 -11.48 2.71 -4.79
N LEU A 41 -10.38 2.93 -4.10
CA LEU A 41 -9.87 4.25 -3.74
C LEU A 41 -8.44 4.41 -4.27
N GLY A 42 -8.20 5.50 -4.99
CA GLY A 42 -6.88 5.91 -5.45
C GLY A 42 -6.58 7.35 -5.04
N ILE A 43 -5.54 7.56 -4.25
CA ILE A 43 -5.10 8.89 -3.80
C ILE A 43 -3.73 9.18 -4.41
N GLN A 44 -3.60 10.38 -4.99
CA GLN A 44 -2.36 10.91 -5.54
C GLN A 44 -1.73 11.92 -4.59
N GLU A 45 -0.41 12.03 -4.66
CA GLU A 45 0.36 13.02 -3.93
C GLU A 45 0.17 12.91 -2.41
N VAL A 46 0.04 11.67 -1.91
CA VAL A 46 -0.27 11.35 -0.51
C VAL A 46 0.76 11.99 0.42
N SER A 47 0.25 12.83 1.32
CA SER A 47 1.05 13.54 2.33
C SER A 47 1.08 12.79 3.67
N ASP A 48 1.98 13.22 4.56
CA ASP A 48 2.08 12.68 5.93
C ASP A 48 0.76 12.84 6.72
N SER A 49 -0.01 13.92 6.49
CA SER A 49 -1.32 14.09 7.13
C SER A 49 -2.34 13.05 6.65
N THR A 50 -2.35 12.74 5.36
CA THR A 50 -3.21 11.67 4.82
C THR A 50 -2.74 10.30 5.27
N ILE A 51 -1.44 10.06 5.42
CA ILE A 51 -0.94 8.80 6.01
C ILE A 51 -1.47 8.63 7.43
N LYS A 52 -1.44 9.69 8.25
CA LYS A 52 -2.00 9.65 9.62
C LYS A 52 -3.47 9.32 9.61
N ILE A 53 -4.24 9.95 8.72
CA ILE A 53 -5.67 9.67 8.57
C ILE A 53 -5.86 8.21 8.16
N LEU A 54 -5.16 7.73 7.13
CA LEU A 54 -5.35 6.38 6.64
C LEU A 54 -4.86 5.31 7.63
N SER A 55 -3.93 5.65 8.53
CA SER A 55 -3.33 4.69 9.45
C SER A 55 -4.10 4.53 10.76
N VAL A 56 -4.00 3.33 11.37
CA VAL A 56 -4.63 3.01 12.67
C VAL A 56 -4.23 3.97 13.80
N SER A 57 -3.12 4.68 13.66
CA SER A 57 -2.65 5.71 14.60
C SER A 57 -3.52 6.98 14.65
N SER A 58 -4.56 7.09 13.81
CA SER A 58 -5.51 8.20 13.85
C SER A 58 -6.35 8.17 15.13
N LEU A 59 -6.39 9.29 15.85
CA LEU A 59 -7.24 9.50 17.04
C LEU A 59 -8.74 9.52 16.70
N VAL A 60 -9.09 9.54 15.41
CA VAL A 60 -10.47 9.53 14.94
C VAL A 60 -10.83 8.10 14.54
N PRO A 61 -11.92 7.51 15.08
CA PRO A 61 -12.43 6.22 14.60
C PRO A 61 -12.92 6.39 13.17
N ILE A 62 -12.04 6.15 12.21
CA ILE A 62 -12.44 6.11 10.81
C ILE A 62 -13.18 4.80 10.63
N MET A 63 -14.51 4.89 10.58
CA MET A 63 -15.35 3.81 10.10
C MET A 63 -15.06 3.66 8.61
N LEU A 64 -14.11 2.79 8.29
CA LEU A 64 -13.73 2.49 6.92
C LEU A 64 -14.91 1.85 6.20
N PRO A 65 -15.12 2.15 4.90
CA PRO A 65 -16.08 1.42 4.10
C PRO A 65 -15.72 -0.06 4.16
N ASN A 66 -16.62 -0.87 4.71
CA ASN A 66 -16.48 -2.32 4.72
C ASN A 66 -16.47 -2.91 3.29
N THR A 67 -16.75 -2.10 2.27
CA THR A 67 -16.72 -2.49 0.86
C THR A 67 -15.37 -2.25 0.18
N LEU A 68 -14.40 -1.58 0.81
CA LEU A 68 -13.17 -1.18 0.12
C LEU A 68 -12.27 -2.39 -0.15
N GLU A 69 -12.07 -2.71 -1.43
CA GLU A 69 -11.35 -3.89 -1.91
C GLU A 69 -10.00 -3.55 -2.54
N VAL A 70 -9.87 -2.34 -3.08
CA VAL A 70 -8.68 -1.88 -3.79
C VAL A 70 -8.25 -0.52 -3.26
N LEU A 71 -7.00 -0.44 -2.81
CA LEU A 71 -6.37 0.80 -2.39
C LEU A 71 -5.13 1.09 -3.25
N LYS A 72 -5.04 2.31 -3.77
CA LYS A 72 -3.89 2.77 -4.55
C LYS A 72 -3.39 4.09 -3.98
N LEU A 73 -2.13 4.11 -3.54
CA LEU A 73 -1.51 5.29 -2.94
C LEU A 73 -0.27 5.66 -3.75
N SER A 74 -0.22 6.90 -4.21
CA SER A 74 0.95 7.49 -4.87
C SER A 74 1.50 8.61 -4.00
N PHE A 75 2.74 8.50 -3.58
CA PHE A 75 3.38 9.44 -2.66
C PHE A 75 4.21 10.48 -3.42
N LEU A 76 4.49 11.61 -2.79
CA LEU A 76 5.49 12.59 -3.25
C LEU A 76 6.76 12.45 -2.39
N GLY A 77 7.48 11.34 -2.57
CA GLY A 77 8.81 11.16 -1.97
C GLY A 77 8.81 10.45 -0.61
N GLN A 78 9.60 10.98 0.32
CA GLN A 78 9.89 10.34 1.60
C GLN A 78 8.86 10.72 2.66
N THR A 79 8.27 9.71 3.28
CA THR A 79 7.40 9.90 4.45
C THR A 79 8.17 9.74 5.76
N LYS A 80 7.79 10.54 6.76
CA LYS A 80 8.28 10.39 8.15
C LYS A 80 7.34 9.54 9.00
N GLU A 81 6.17 9.21 8.48
CA GLU A 81 5.12 8.52 9.21
C GLU A 81 5.20 7.01 9.02
N GLN A 82 4.81 6.26 10.05
CA GLN A 82 4.58 4.83 9.93
C GLN A 82 3.25 4.60 9.22
N ILE A 83 3.25 3.72 8.22
CA ILE A 83 2.04 3.40 7.47
C ILE A 83 1.42 2.15 8.10
N ASN A 84 0.23 2.28 8.68
CA ASN A 84 -0.48 1.14 9.26
C ASN A 84 -1.85 0.95 8.61
N LEU A 85 -1.90 0.11 7.59
CA LEU A 85 -3.10 -0.25 6.84
C LEU A 85 -3.69 -1.59 7.30
N SER A 86 -3.36 -2.07 8.49
CA SER A 86 -3.86 -3.37 8.98
C SER A 86 -5.37 -3.37 9.26
N CYS A 87 -6.00 -2.21 9.48
CA CYS A 87 -7.46 -2.10 9.68
C CYS A 87 -8.29 -2.33 8.41
N TYR A 88 -7.68 -2.35 7.23
CA TYR A 88 -8.37 -2.49 5.94
C TYR A 88 -8.61 -3.97 5.60
N GLN A 89 -9.38 -4.68 6.42
CA GLN A 89 -9.58 -6.13 6.33
C GLN A 89 -10.11 -6.61 4.97
N ASN A 90 -10.87 -5.78 4.25
CA ASN A 90 -11.47 -6.14 2.96
C ASN A 90 -10.61 -5.75 1.76
N VAL A 91 -9.50 -5.02 1.98
CA VAL A 91 -8.58 -4.68 0.90
C VAL A 91 -7.79 -5.92 0.50
N VAL A 92 -8.06 -6.39 -0.71
CA VAL A 92 -7.42 -7.55 -1.33
C VAL A 92 -6.38 -7.16 -2.37
N LYS A 93 -6.38 -5.90 -2.83
CA LYS A 93 -5.38 -5.36 -3.76
C LYS A 93 -4.82 -4.04 -3.24
N LEU A 94 -3.50 -3.98 -3.06
CA LEU A 94 -2.80 -2.76 -2.68
C LEU A 94 -1.77 -2.37 -3.75
N HIS A 95 -1.77 -1.10 -4.11
CA HIS A 95 -0.74 -0.50 -4.98
C HIS A 95 -0.10 0.66 -4.25
N LEU A 96 1.22 0.63 -4.08
CA LEU A 96 2.00 1.72 -3.49
C LEU A 96 3.02 2.21 -4.51
N ARG A 97 3.08 3.53 -4.72
CA ARG A 97 3.94 4.15 -5.73
C ARG A 97 4.77 5.30 -5.19
N PHE A 98 6.03 5.40 -5.58
CA PHE A 98 6.94 6.51 -5.23
C PHE A 98 7.17 6.69 -3.72
N LEU A 99 7.03 5.61 -2.94
CA LEU A 99 7.28 5.67 -1.50
C LEU A 99 8.75 5.37 -1.22
N SER A 100 9.42 6.34 -0.60
CA SER A 100 10.74 6.14 0.00
C SER A 100 10.60 6.03 1.52
N MET A 101 10.99 4.90 2.09
CA MET A 101 11.04 4.70 3.53
C MET A 101 12.40 5.04 4.10
N THR A 102 12.44 5.54 5.34
CA THR A 102 13.67 5.47 6.13
C THR A 102 13.89 4.02 6.60
N PRO A 103 15.13 3.61 6.95
CA PRO A 103 15.40 2.28 7.48
C PRO A 103 14.53 1.90 8.70
N ASN A 104 14.15 2.88 9.53
CA ASN A 104 13.38 2.66 10.75
C ASN A 104 11.85 2.68 10.53
N ASN A 105 11.38 2.97 9.31
CA ASN A 105 9.94 2.98 9.03
C ASN A 105 9.45 1.53 8.88
N SER A 106 8.37 1.20 9.59
CA SER A 106 7.62 -0.04 9.39
C SER A 106 6.34 0.23 8.62
N VAL A 107 5.86 -0.81 7.92
CA VAL A 107 4.53 -0.81 7.30
C VAL A 107 3.76 -2.02 7.73
N ALA A 108 2.57 -1.80 8.28
CA ALA A 108 1.60 -2.85 8.52
C ALA A 108 0.63 -2.92 7.35
N LEU A 109 0.61 -4.06 6.68
CA LEU A 109 -0.19 -4.29 5.48
C LEU A 109 -1.59 -4.84 5.84
N PRO A 110 -2.60 -4.66 4.98
CA PRO A 110 -3.87 -5.35 5.13
C PRO A 110 -3.68 -6.88 5.15
N PRO A 111 -4.29 -7.61 6.10
CA PRO A 111 -3.96 -9.03 6.31
C PRO A 111 -4.51 -9.96 5.21
N ASN A 112 -5.51 -9.51 4.45
CA ASN A 112 -6.15 -10.31 3.40
C ASN A 112 -5.68 -9.95 1.98
N LEU A 113 -4.51 -9.32 1.85
CA LEU A 113 -3.95 -9.00 0.53
C LEU A 113 -3.74 -10.25 -0.31
N VAL A 114 -4.32 -10.23 -1.50
CA VAL A 114 -4.11 -11.23 -2.56
C VAL A 114 -3.09 -10.73 -3.57
N LYS A 115 -3.06 -9.41 -3.83
CA LYS A 115 -2.11 -8.78 -4.73
C LYS A 115 -1.49 -7.54 -4.12
N LEU A 116 -0.17 -7.50 -4.12
CA LEU A 116 0.63 -6.32 -3.81
C LEU A 116 1.36 -5.84 -5.05
N THR A 117 1.30 -4.54 -5.32
CA THR A 117 2.07 -3.89 -6.38
C THR A 117 2.86 -2.73 -5.80
N LEU A 118 4.18 -2.80 -5.95
CA LEU A 118 5.13 -1.77 -5.56
C LEU A 118 5.74 -1.19 -6.84
N VAL A 119 5.77 0.14 -6.93
CA VAL A 119 6.30 0.86 -8.10
C VAL A 119 7.18 2.00 -7.62
N ASP A 120 8.41 2.09 -8.12
CA ASP A 120 9.39 3.13 -7.73
C ASP A 120 9.55 3.18 -6.20
N PHE A 121 9.87 2.03 -5.61
CA PHE A 121 9.77 1.80 -4.17
C PHE A 121 11.09 1.28 -3.59
N ARG A 122 11.55 1.87 -2.49
CA ARG A 122 12.73 1.39 -1.74
C ARG A 122 12.30 0.49 -0.57
N VAL A 123 12.49 -0.81 -0.73
CA VAL A 123 12.10 -1.84 0.24
C VAL A 123 13.18 -1.98 1.32
N ASN A 124 12.77 -2.10 2.59
CA ASN A 124 13.63 -2.46 3.73
C ASN A 124 13.29 -3.87 4.25
N SER A 125 14.10 -4.41 5.16
CA SER A 125 13.90 -5.73 5.76
C SER A 125 12.54 -5.87 6.47
N HIS A 126 12.10 -4.83 7.17
CA HIS A 126 10.83 -4.82 7.89
C HIS A 126 9.62 -5.02 6.96
N LEU A 127 9.56 -4.26 5.86
CA LEU A 127 8.51 -4.43 4.86
C LEU A 127 8.62 -5.80 4.19
N LEU A 128 9.83 -6.23 3.81
CA LEU A 128 10.03 -7.51 3.14
C LEU A 128 9.53 -8.68 4.01
N SER A 129 9.88 -8.72 5.29
CA SER A 129 9.37 -9.75 6.21
C SER A 129 7.85 -9.67 6.39
N ALA A 130 7.28 -8.47 6.45
CA ALA A 130 5.82 -8.30 6.51
C ALA A 130 5.13 -8.84 5.24
N ILE A 131 5.71 -8.64 4.06
CA ILE A 131 5.18 -9.16 2.79
C ILE A 131 5.28 -10.69 2.76
N LYS A 132 6.42 -11.27 3.16
CA LYS A 132 6.62 -12.74 3.20
C LYS A 132 5.53 -13.41 4.02
N LYS A 133 5.21 -12.85 5.18
CA LYS A 133 4.21 -13.39 6.12
C LYS A 133 2.75 -13.23 5.70
N LEU A 134 2.45 -12.57 4.57
CA LEU A 134 1.06 -12.38 4.14
C LEU A 134 0.41 -13.73 3.75
N PRO A 135 -0.65 -14.16 4.46
CA PRO A 135 -1.16 -15.52 4.34
C PRO A 135 -1.88 -15.80 3.02
N LYS A 136 -2.41 -14.75 2.37
CA LYS A 136 -3.24 -14.86 1.15
C LYS A 136 -2.57 -14.27 -0.09
N LEU A 137 -1.33 -13.79 0.03
CA LEU A 137 -0.65 -13.10 -1.05
C LEU A 137 -0.29 -14.09 -2.16
N ARG A 138 -0.92 -13.92 -3.32
CA ARG A 138 -0.68 -14.74 -4.52
C ARG A 138 0.16 -14.04 -5.56
N THR A 139 0.11 -12.71 -5.60
CA THR A 139 0.85 -11.91 -6.58
C THR A 139 1.62 -10.80 -5.91
N LEU A 140 2.94 -10.83 -6.08
CA LEU A 140 3.85 -9.73 -5.76
C LEU A 140 4.40 -9.17 -7.07
N ALA A 141 4.13 -7.89 -7.34
CA ALA A 141 4.67 -7.20 -8.51
C ALA A 141 5.51 -6.00 -8.05
N MET A 142 6.76 -5.94 -8.52
CA MET A 142 7.73 -4.92 -8.19
C MET A 142 8.27 -4.31 -9.47
N TYR A 143 8.07 -3.01 -9.65
CA TYR A 143 8.51 -2.25 -10.83
C TYR A 143 9.43 -1.13 -10.38
N CYS A 144 10.65 -1.06 -10.93
CA CYS A 144 11.61 -0.03 -10.56
C CYS A 144 11.87 0.00 -9.03
N CYS A 145 11.84 -1.16 -8.39
CA CYS A 145 12.05 -1.28 -6.95
C CYS A 145 13.51 -1.56 -6.63
N GLY A 146 13.99 -0.99 -5.53
CA GLY A 146 15.31 -1.29 -4.97
C GLY A 146 15.24 -1.75 -3.52
N TYR A 147 16.37 -2.21 -2.99
CA TYR A 147 16.50 -2.68 -1.62
C TYR A 147 17.53 -1.84 -0.87
N ILE A 148 17.16 -1.34 0.32
CA ILE A 148 17.99 -0.38 1.06
C ILE A 148 19.23 -1.05 1.69
N GLU A 149 19.13 -2.33 2.04
CA GLU A 149 20.12 -3.02 2.87
C GLU A 149 21.04 -3.95 2.04
N GLY A 150 21.28 -3.60 0.78
CA GLY A 150 22.15 -4.36 -0.12
C GLY A 150 21.36 -5.30 -1.02
N LYS A 151 21.32 -6.60 -0.71
CA LYS A 151 20.65 -7.61 -1.56
C LYS A 151 19.31 -8.02 -0.99
N MET A 152 18.26 -7.98 -1.82
CA MET A 152 16.93 -8.46 -1.45
C MET A 152 16.90 -9.99 -1.49
N ASP A 153 16.60 -10.62 -0.36
CA ASP A 153 16.40 -12.06 -0.28
C ASP A 153 14.92 -12.42 -0.32
N LEU A 154 14.48 -12.96 -1.47
CA LEU A 154 13.12 -13.44 -1.69
C LEU A 154 12.96 -14.94 -1.42
N SER A 155 14.00 -15.61 -0.93
CA SER A 155 13.92 -17.03 -0.56
C SER A 155 13.08 -17.24 0.71
N GLY A 156 12.62 -18.48 0.91
CA GLY A 156 11.94 -18.88 2.14
C GLY A 156 12.92 -19.50 3.13
N ASP A 157 12.78 -19.14 4.41
CA ASP A 157 13.51 -19.77 5.52
C ASP A 157 12.67 -20.89 6.17
N VAL A 158 13.36 -21.92 6.68
CA VAL A 158 12.83 -23.03 7.49
C VAL A 158 12.13 -22.51 8.75
N ASN A 159 12.51 -21.32 9.24
CA ASN A 159 11.91 -20.64 10.39
C ASN A 159 10.58 -19.90 10.08
N GLY A 160 10.05 -20.01 8.86
CA GLY A 160 8.73 -19.47 8.51
C GLY A 160 8.71 -18.04 7.97
N ASP A 161 9.88 -17.42 7.71
CA ASP A 161 9.97 -16.17 6.93
C ASP A 161 9.98 -16.53 5.43
N SER A 162 8.83 -16.99 4.94
CA SER A 162 8.62 -17.46 3.56
C SER A 162 7.27 -17.02 3.05
N PHE A 163 7.05 -17.10 1.73
CA PHE A 163 5.76 -16.79 1.11
C PHE A 163 4.85 -18.02 1.08
N PRO A 164 3.75 -18.07 1.87
CA PRO A 164 2.97 -19.29 2.02
C PRO A 164 2.10 -19.63 0.80
N GLN A 165 1.68 -18.64 0.01
CA GLN A 165 0.75 -18.82 -1.11
C GLN A 165 1.16 -18.03 -2.37
N LEU A 166 2.41 -17.56 -2.46
CA LEU A 166 2.82 -16.75 -3.60
C LEU A 166 2.91 -17.62 -4.87
N GLU A 167 2.09 -17.27 -5.86
CA GLU A 167 2.00 -17.96 -7.15
C GLU A 167 2.76 -17.19 -8.24
N VAL A 168 2.77 -15.86 -8.15
CA VAL A 168 3.33 -14.98 -9.18
C VAL A 168 4.25 -13.94 -8.55
N LEU A 169 5.52 -13.98 -8.94
CA LEU A 169 6.51 -12.95 -8.66
C LEU A 169 6.88 -12.23 -9.96
N HIS A 170 6.54 -10.95 -10.06
CA HIS A 170 6.87 -10.11 -11.20
C HIS A 170 7.88 -9.03 -10.78
N ILE A 171 9.05 -9.02 -11.42
CA ILE A 171 10.12 -8.06 -11.16
C ILE A 171 10.48 -7.41 -12.49
N VAL A 172 10.35 -6.08 -12.56
CA VAL A 172 10.65 -5.29 -13.76
C VAL A 172 11.59 -4.17 -13.39
N GLU A 173 12.64 -4.00 -14.19
CA GLU A 173 13.64 -2.93 -14.03
C GLU A 173 14.13 -2.79 -12.59
N PRO A 174 14.61 -3.88 -11.94
CA PRO A 174 15.00 -3.79 -10.54
C PRO A 174 16.19 -2.85 -10.38
N ASP A 175 16.03 -1.85 -9.52
CA ASP A 175 17.11 -0.95 -9.15
C ASP A 175 18.00 -1.69 -8.13
N GLN A 176 19.25 -1.98 -8.49
CA GLN A 176 20.27 -2.59 -7.62
C GLN A 176 20.06 -4.07 -7.17
N LEU A 177 19.24 -4.89 -7.84
CA LEU A 177 19.21 -6.35 -7.55
C LEU A 177 20.39 -7.07 -8.21
N SER A 178 21.38 -7.51 -7.41
CA SER A 178 22.37 -8.51 -7.87
C SER A 178 21.85 -9.92 -7.61
N ALA A 179 21.23 -10.54 -8.63
CA ALA A 179 20.73 -11.91 -8.55
C ALA A 179 21.89 -12.93 -8.44
N ARG A 180 21.87 -13.77 -7.41
CA ARG A 180 22.46 -15.12 -7.45
C ARG A 180 21.33 -16.11 -7.14
N MET A 181 20.79 -16.75 -8.17
CA MET A 181 20.11 -18.03 -7.99
C MET A 181 21.19 -19.05 -7.64
N MET A 182 21.22 -19.51 -6.39
CA MET A 182 21.93 -20.75 -6.06
C MET A 182 21.15 -21.89 -6.72
N PRO A 183 21.78 -22.77 -7.50
CA PRO A 183 21.12 -23.98 -7.95
C PRO A 183 20.75 -24.80 -6.71
N VAL A 184 19.47 -25.19 -6.63
CA VAL A 184 19.03 -26.23 -5.71
C VAL A 184 19.74 -27.51 -6.15
N CYS A 185 20.79 -27.89 -5.42
CA CYS A 185 21.30 -29.25 -5.51
C CYS A 185 20.22 -30.17 -4.94
N LEU A 186 19.55 -30.91 -5.82
CA LEU A 186 18.82 -32.12 -5.43
C LEU A 186 19.85 -33.13 -4.94
N ASN A 187 19.76 -33.49 -3.65
CA ASN A 187 20.25 -34.77 -3.15
C ASN A 187 19.03 -35.66 -2.88
#